data_AF-A0A957B783-F1
#
_entry.id   AF-A0A957B783-F1
#
_cell.length_a   1.000
_cell.length_b   1.000
_cell.length_c   1.000
_cell.angle_alpha   90.00
_cell.angle_beta   90.00
_cell.angle_gamma   90.00
#
_symmetry.space_group_name_H-M   'P 1'
#
loop_
_entity.id
_entity.type
_entity.pdbx_description
1 polymer ?
#
loop_
_entity_poly.entity_id
_entity_poly.type
_entity_poly.pdbx_seq_one_letter_code
_entity_poly.pdbx_strand_id
1 'polypeptide(L)'
;MFDEWVRHDVGRVFVQIFDVALAAWTGNRPGLCIFEETCGVALAMEHNGDVYNCDHFVEPKYLMGNIADIPLSEIVISDSARDFGLAKRDTLPQYCRECPVKFVCNGGCPKNRFIETPDGESGLNYLCAGYKHFFTHIAEPMRFMAGQLMQQRPPANVMFHMAEQDKALEDAFAKAGRNDPCPCGSGLKFKKCHGQRQR
;
A
#
# COMPACT_ATOMS: atom_id res chain seq x y z
N MET A 1 -4.76 -13.14 -6.43
CA MET A 1 -5.90 -12.41 -5.82
C MET A 1 -6.10 -11.07 -6.52
N PHE A 2 -5.15 -10.12 -6.47
CA PHE A 2 -5.26 -8.88 -7.26
C PHE A 2 -5.42 -9.13 -8.77
N ASP A 3 -4.59 -10.01 -9.33
CA ASP A 3 -4.61 -10.33 -10.77
C ASP A 3 -5.94 -10.90 -11.25
N GLU A 4 -6.63 -11.64 -10.40
CA GLU A 4 -7.97 -12.17 -10.66
C GLU A 4 -8.99 -11.03 -10.61
N TRP A 5 -8.97 -10.27 -9.51
CA TRP A 5 -9.90 -9.17 -9.27
C TRP A 5 -9.84 -8.10 -10.37
N VAL A 6 -8.64 -7.70 -10.80
CA VAL A 6 -8.46 -6.63 -11.78
C VAL A 6 -8.94 -7.03 -13.19
N ARG A 7 -9.07 -8.33 -13.45
CA ARG A 7 -9.57 -8.88 -14.72
C ARG A 7 -11.08 -9.10 -14.74
N HIS A 8 -11.69 -9.30 -13.57
CA HIS A 8 -13.05 -9.84 -13.51
C HIS A 8 -14.03 -9.05 -12.65
N ASP A 9 -13.56 -8.27 -11.66
CA ASP A 9 -14.42 -7.82 -10.55
C ASP A 9 -14.40 -6.31 -10.29
N VAL A 10 -13.64 -5.52 -11.06
CA VAL A 10 -13.57 -4.06 -10.85
C VAL A 10 -14.94 -3.42 -11.01
N GLY A 11 -15.41 -2.77 -9.94
CA GLY A 11 -16.75 -2.16 -9.87
C GLY A 11 -17.86 -3.10 -9.39
N ARG A 12 -17.54 -4.35 -9.04
CA ARG A 12 -18.49 -5.34 -8.50
C ARG A 12 -18.08 -5.83 -7.12
N VAL A 13 -16.79 -6.15 -6.93
CA VAL A 13 -16.21 -6.54 -5.64
C VAL A 13 -15.27 -5.46 -5.18
N PHE A 14 -15.41 -5.03 -3.93
CA PHE A 14 -14.60 -3.98 -3.32
C PHE A 14 -13.67 -4.60 -2.30
N VAL A 15 -12.38 -4.46 -2.53
CA VAL A 15 -11.33 -4.95 -1.63
C VAL A 15 -10.63 -3.72 -1.08
N GLN A 16 -10.75 -3.51 0.25
CA GLN A 16 -10.30 -2.29 0.92
C GLN A 16 -8.89 -1.84 0.48
N ILE A 17 -7.91 -2.75 0.43
CA ILE A 17 -6.53 -2.40 0.04
C ILE A 17 -6.41 -1.93 -1.42
N PHE A 18 -7.25 -2.43 -2.33
CA PHE A 18 -7.26 -2.01 -3.73
C PHE A 18 -7.92 -0.64 -3.90
N ASP A 19 -9.00 -0.39 -3.15
CA ASP A 19 -9.68 0.91 -3.17
C ASP A 19 -8.79 2.00 -2.54
N VAL A 20 -8.14 1.68 -1.42
CA VAL A 20 -7.15 2.54 -0.75
C VAL A 20 -5.97 2.86 -1.67
N ALA A 21 -5.49 1.86 -2.42
CA ALA A 21 -4.47 2.08 -3.44
C ALA A 21 -4.98 3.06 -4.51
N LEU A 22 -6.13 2.80 -5.13
CA LEU A 22 -6.68 3.65 -6.18
C LEU A 22 -6.89 5.10 -5.71
N ALA A 23 -7.32 5.31 -4.46
CA ALA A 23 -7.39 6.64 -3.85
C ALA A 23 -6.00 7.33 -3.84
N ALA A 24 -4.95 6.63 -3.40
CA ALA A 24 -3.59 7.19 -3.43
C ALA A 24 -3.11 7.54 -4.85
N TRP A 25 -3.39 6.67 -5.84
CA TRP A 25 -3.01 6.91 -7.25
C TRP A 25 -3.78 8.06 -7.90
N THR A 26 -4.94 8.43 -7.38
CA THR A 26 -5.70 9.62 -7.81
C THR A 26 -5.29 10.89 -7.05
N GLY A 27 -4.29 10.82 -6.17
CA GLY A 27 -3.85 11.94 -5.33
C GLY A 27 -4.75 12.21 -4.13
N ASN A 28 -5.74 11.35 -3.88
CA ASN A 28 -6.61 11.42 -2.71
C ASN A 28 -5.97 10.75 -1.50
N ARG A 29 -6.53 11.05 -0.33
CA ARG A 29 -6.14 10.38 0.91
C ARG A 29 -6.53 8.90 0.84
N PRO A 30 -5.61 7.96 1.20
CA PRO A 30 -5.89 6.53 1.11
C PRO A 30 -7.06 6.07 2.00
N GLY A 31 -7.36 6.76 3.11
CA GLY A 31 -8.51 6.52 3.98
C GLY A 31 -8.28 5.44 5.05
N LEU A 32 -7.35 4.51 4.84
CA LEU A 32 -6.94 3.55 5.85
C LEU A 32 -5.72 4.07 6.63
N CYS A 33 -5.83 4.18 7.95
CA CYS A 33 -4.82 4.77 8.84
C CYS A 33 -3.39 4.24 8.63
N ILE A 34 -3.22 2.97 8.28
CA ILE A 34 -1.89 2.39 8.04
C ILE A 34 -1.21 2.94 6.78
N PHE A 35 -1.98 3.42 5.80
CA PHE A 35 -1.49 3.97 4.52
C PHE A 35 -1.58 5.50 4.41
N GLU A 36 -2.22 6.17 5.38
CA GLU A 36 -2.16 7.63 5.51
C GLU A 36 -0.73 8.13 5.77
N GLU A 37 -0.44 9.42 5.53
CA GLU A 37 0.89 9.96 5.84
C GLU A 37 1.14 10.08 7.35
N THR A 38 0.11 10.47 8.11
CA THR A 38 0.10 10.58 9.58
C THR A 38 -0.94 9.65 10.20
N CYS A 39 -0.91 9.46 11.52
CA CYS A 39 -1.92 8.66 12.24
C CYS A 39 -2.38 9.31 13.54
N GLY A 40 -2.99 8.54 14.45
CA GLY A 40 -3.29 8.98 15.82
C GLY A 40 -4.67 9.61 16.04
N VAL A 41 -5.54 9.56 15.03
CA VAL A 41 -6.93 10.07 15.10
C VAL A 41 -7.98 8.96 15.30
N ALA A 42 -7.56 7.70 15.29
CA ALA A 42 -8.42 6.55 15.56
C ALA A 42 -8.35 6.21 17.05
N LEU A 43 -8.98 7.06 17.86
CA LEU A 43 -8.88 7.02 19.31
C LEU A 43 -9.33 5.68 19.88
N ALA A 44 -8.60 5.19 20.88
CA ALA A 44 -9.03 4.11 21.74
C ALA A 44 -9.41 4.67 23.10
N MET A 45 -10.51 4.20 23.66
CA MET A 45 -10.98 4.57 24.98
C MET A 45 -11.23 3.30 25.78
N GLU A 46 -10.59 3.19 26.93
CA GLU A 46 -10.79 2.08 27.86
C GLU A 46 -12.05 2.28 28.71
N HIS A 47 -12.54 1.20 29.30
CA HIS A 47 -13.78 1.19 30.09
C HIS A 47 -13.74 2.12 31.32
N ASN A 48 -12.56 2.49 31.80
CA ASN A 48 -12.35 3.42 32.91
C ASN A 48 -12.31 4.89 32.47
N GLY A 49 -12.44 5.18 31.18
CA GLY A 49 -12.38 6.52 30.61
C GLY A 49 -11.01 6.97 30.10
N ASP A 50 -9.97 6.14 30.22
CA ASP A 50 -8.63 6.45 29.70
C ASP A 50 -8.65 6.51 28.18
N VAL A 51 -7.98 7.51 27.60
CA VAL A 51 -7.98 7.79 26.16
C VAL A 51 -6.57 7.70 25.59
N TYR A 52 -6.45 7.04 24.44
CA TYR A 52 -5.22 6.80 23.69
C TYR A 52 -5.39 7.15 22.21
N ASN A 53 -4.30 7.44 21.50
CA ASN A 53 -4.33 7.80 20.08
C ASN A 53 -4.73 6.66 19.13
N CYS A 54 -4.57 5.40 19.57
CA CYS A 54 -4.73 4.20 18.76
C CYS A 54 -4.84 2.96 19.65
N ASP A 55 -5.65 1.99 19.23
CA ASP A 55 -5.81 0.66 19.83
C ASP A 55 -4.51 -0.17 19.89
N HIS A 56 -3.53 0.10 19.03
CA HIS A 56 -2.24 -0.58 19.08
C HIS A 56 -1.25 -0.02 20.13
N PHE A 57 -1.59 1.11 20.75
CA PHE A 57 -0.72 1.87 21.67
C PHE A 57 -1.44 2.17 22.99
N VAL A 58 -2.05 1.14 23.58
CA VAL A 58 -2.78 1.20 24.86
C VAL A 58 -1.87 0.72 25.99
N GLU A 59 -0.85 1.51 26.31
CA GLU A 59 0.13 1.26 27.38
C GLU A 59 0.33 2.55 28.19
N PRO A 60 0.71 2.51 29.49
CA PRO A 60 0.77 3.72 30.33
C PRO A 60 1.57 4.90 29.75
N LYS A 61 2.64 4.64 28.99
CA LYS A 61 3.45 5.67 28.32
C LYS A 61 2.73 6.41 27.18
N TYR A 62 1.59 5.92 26.70
CA TYR A 62 0.80 6.50 25.61
C TYR A 62 -0.55 7.07 26.09
N LEU A 63 -0.82 7.04 27.40
CA LEU A 63 -2.03 7.60 27.99
C LEU A 63 -2.09 9.12 27.71
N MET A 64 -3.14 9.58 27.04
CA MET A 64 -3.33 11.01 26.79
C MET A 64 -4.11 11.71 27.92
N GLY A 65 -4.93 10.97 28.66
CA GLY A 65 -5.74 11.47 29.76
C GLY A 65 -6.98 10.62 29.98
N ASN A 66 -7.81 11.00 30.95
CA ASN A 66 -9.10 10.38 31.23
C ASN A 66 -10.25 11.35 30.90
N ILE A 67 -11.27 10.87 30.19
CA ILE A 67 -12.40 11.70 29.73
C ILE A 67 -13.30 12.20 30.88
N ALA A 68 -13.23 11.58 32.06
CA ALA A 68 -13.92 12.06 33.24
C ALA A 68 -13.30 13.36 33.80
N ASP A 69 -12.02 13.59 33.53
CA ASP A 69 -11.24 14.71 34.09
C ASP A 69 -10.95 15.81 33.05
N ILE A 70 -10.69 15.43 31.79
CA ILE A 70 -10.28 16.33 30.71
C ILE A 70 -11.28 16.22 29.55
N PRO A 71 -11.84 17.35 29.03
CA PRO A 71 -12.70 17.31 27.86
C PRO A 71 -11.99 16.62 26.69
N LEU A 72 -12.68 15.70 26.01
CA LEU A 72 -12.09 14.93 24.90
C LEU A 72 -11.46 15.85 23.83
N SER A 73 -12.07 17.01 23.57
CA SER A 73 -11.53 18.00 22.63
C SER A 73 -10.15 18.50 23.01
N GLU A 74 -9.83 18.62 24.30
CA GLU A 74 -8.52 19.03 24.78
C GLU A 74 -7.51 17.89 24.70
N ILE A 75 -7.95 16.66 25.01
CA ILE A 75 -7.11 15.45 24.90
C ILE A 75 -6.62 15.28 23.44
N VAL A 76 -7.52 15.38 22.46
CA VAL A 76 -7.20 15.05 21.05
C VAL A 76 -6.40 16.13 20.33
N ILE A 77 -6.40 17.37 20.82
CA ILE A 77 -5.59 18.47 20.25
C ILE A 77 -4.29 18.71 21.02
N SER A 78 -4.03 17.92 22.06
CA SER A 78 -2.81 18.03 22.88
C SER A 78 -1.55 17.87 22.03
N ASP A 79 -0.46 18.47 22.49
CA ASP A 79 0.83 18.37 21.80
C ASP A 79 1.30 16.90 21.72
N SER A 80 1.09 16.10 22.76
CA SER A 80 1.42 14.68 22.76
C SER A 80 0.63 13.89 21.71
N ALA A 81 -0.66 14.16 21.55
CA ALA A 81 -1.50 13.53 20.53
C ALA A 81 -1.01 13.89 19.11
N ARG A 82 -0.67 15.16 18.90
CA ARG A 82 -0.16 15.66 17.62
C ARG A 82 1.21 15.04 17.30
N ASP A 83 2.13 15.03 18.25
CA ASP A 83 3.48 14.50 18.08
C ASP A 83 3.46 12.98 17.79
N PHE A 84 2.58 12.23 18.46
CA PHE A 84 2.35 10.81 18.14
C PHE A 84 1.94 10.60 16.68
N GLY A 85 0.99 11.41 16.20
CA GLY A 85 0.49 11.30 14.83
C GLY A 85 1.52 11.69 13.77
N LEU A 86 2.28 12.76 14.02
CA LEU A 86 3.34 13.25 13.14
C LEU A 86 4.55 12.31 13.09
N ALA A 87 4.85 11.63 14.20
CA ALA A 87 5.96 10.67 14.26
C ALA A 87 5.87 9.59 13.18
N LYS A 88 4.68 9.20 12.72
CA LYS A 88 4.53 8.25 11.61
C LYS A 88 5.25 8.71 10.34
N ARG A 89 5.18 10.00 10.01
CA ARG A 89 5.85 10.60 8.86
C ARG A 89 7.30 10.92 9.19
N ASP A 90 7.51 11.55 10.34
CA ASP A 90 8.78 12.21 10.67
C ASP A 90 9.89 11.23 11.09
N THR A 91 9.52 10.03 11.53
CA THR A 91 10.46 8.95 11.89
C THR A 91 10.68 7.93 10.77
N LEU A 92 10.25 8.22 9.54
CA LEU A 92 10.50 7.32 8.41
C LEU A 92 12.00 7.21 8.09
N PRO A 93 12.54 6.00 7.96
CA PRO A 93 13.94 5.83 7.55
C PRO A 93 14.16 6.38 6.14
N GLN A 94 15.41 6.75 5.82
CA GLN A 94 15.83 7.23 4.50
C GLN A 94 15.38 6.27 3.40
N TYR A 95 15.53 4.95 3.63
CA TYR A 95 15.07 3.88 2.74
C TYR A 95 13.59 4.02 2.34
N CYS A 96 12.73 4.40 3.28
CA CYS A 96 11.30 4.63 3.02
C CYS A 96 11.05 5.96 2.31
N ARG A 97 11.78 7.03 2.68
CA ARG A 97 11.62 8.38 2.12
C ARG A 97 11.97 8.42 0.62
N GLU A 98 12.93 7.62 0.19
CA GLU A 98 13.35 7.49 -1.21
C GLU A 98 12.59 6.39 -1.98
N CYS A 99 11.69 5.66 -1.32
CA CYS A 99 11.00 4.53 -1.93
C CYS A 99 9.94 5.00 -2.96
N PRO A 100 9.93 4.44 -4.19
CA PRO A 100 8.97 4.83 -5.23
C PRO A 100 7.49 4.65 -4.86
N VAL A 101 7.20 3.77 -3.89
CA VAL A 101 5.83 3.52 -3.41
C VAL A 101 5.53 4.20 -2.08
N LYS A 102 6.38 5.15 -1.61
CA LYS A 102 6.14 5.91 -0.37
C LYS A 102 4.79 6.60 -0.36
N PHE A 103 4.37 7.18 -1.50
CA PHE A 103 3.12 7.93 -1.61
C PHE A 103 1.88 7.11 -1.25
N VAL A 104 1.89 5.79 -1.46
CA VAL A 104 0.79 4.87 -1.12
C VAL A 104 1.06 4.10 0.17
N CYS A 105 2.31 3.69 0.41
CA CYS A 105 2.66 2.87 1.57
C CYS A 105 2.80 3.68 2.87
N ASN A 106 3.40 4.87 2.80
CA ASN A 106 3.73 5.75 3.93
C ASN A 106 4.39 5.01 5.14
N GLY A 107 5.15 3.95 4.85
CA GLY A 107 5.85 3.12 5.84
C GLY A 107 4.94 2.25 6.73
N GLY A 108 3.66 2.10 6.38
CA GLY A 108 2.70 1.28 7.13
C GLY A 108 2.47 1.77 8.57
N CYS A 109 1.84 0.92 9.39
CA CYS A 109 1.60 1.19 10.81
C CYS A 109 2.93 1.29 11.60
N PRO A 110 3.14 2.31 12.45
CA PRO A 110 4.31 2.42 13.33
C PRO A 110 4.52 1.22 14.26
N LYS A 111 3.45 0.55 14.72
CA LYS A 111 3.56 -0.64 15.58
C LYS A 111 4.36 -1.77 14.93
N ASN A 112 4.38 -1.82 13.59
CA ASN A 112 5.07 -2.84 12.82
C ASN A 112 6.47 -2.41 12.33
N ARG A 113 7.01 -1.29 12.80
CA ARG A 113 8.31 -0.73 12.40
C ARG A 113 9.44 -1.15 13.34
N PHE A 114 9.74 -2.44 13.36
CA PHE A 114 10.66 -3.04 14.32
C PHE A 114 11.82 -3.82 13.67
N ILE A 115 11.98 -3.75 12.34
CA ILE A 115 13.15 -4.32 11.65
C ILE A 115 14.07 -3.21 11.12
N GLU A 116 15.27 -3.60 10.72
CA GLU A 116 16.27 -2.71 10.12
C GLU A 116 16.11 -2.64 8.60
N THR A 117 16.52 -1.52 8.02
CA THR A 117 16.69 -1.36 6.58
C THR A 117 17.90 -2.16 6.07
N PRO A 118 18.04 -2.37 4.75
CA PRO A 118 19.21 -3.07 4.19
C PRO A 118 20.56 -2.41 4.52
N ASP A 119 20.57 -1.10 4.81
CA ASP A 119 21.71 -0.30 5.23
C ASP A 119 21.83 -0.14 6.76
N GLY A 120 20.96 -0.79 7.54
CA GLY A 120 21.06 -0.87 9.01
C GLY A 120 20.32 0.21 9.81
N GLU A 121 19.55 1.09 9.16
CA GLU A 121 18.69 2.07 9.84
C GLU A 121 17.49 1.37 10.48
N SER A 122 17.19 1.67 11.75
CA SER A 122 16.01 1.12 12.43
C SER A 122 14.70 1.73 11.92
N GLY A 123 13.57 1.08 12.23
CA GLY A 123 12.24 1.64 11.96
C GLY A 123 11.63 1.24 10.61
N LEU A 124 12.16 0.19 9.98
CA LEU A 124 11.55 -0.38 8.79
C LEU A 124 10.35 -1.27 9.18
N ASN A 125 9.27 -1.17 8.39
CA ASN A 125 8.10 -2.00 8.58
C ASN A 125 8.42 -3.48 8.28
N TYR A 126 8.00 -4.41 9.15
CA TYR A 126 8.20 -5.85 8.95
C TYR A 126 7.67 -6.35 7.59
N LEU A 127 6.57 -5.78 7.10
CA LEU A 127 5.97 -6.13 5.81
C LEU A 127 6.51 -5.29 4.64
N CYS A 128 7.60 -4.53 4.82
CA CYS A 128 8.11 -3.62 3.79
C CYS A 128 8.37 -4.32 2.46
N ALA A 129 9.01 -5.49 2.47
CA ALA A 129 9.29 -6.24 1.24
C ALA A 129 7.99 -6.62 0.50
N GLY A 130 6.99 -7.07 1.24
CA GLY A 130 5.66 -7.41 0.71
C GLY A 130 4.93 -6.19 0.14
N TYR A 131 4.89 -5.08 0.88
CA TYR A 131 4.28 -3.84 0.39
C TYR A 131 4.99 -3.30 -0.85
N LYS A 132 6.32 -3.28 -0.85
CA LYS A 132 7.10 -2.82 -2.01
C LYS A 132 6.80 -3.67 -3.23
N HIS A 133 6.80 -5.00 -3.09
CA HIS A 133 6.47 -5.91 -4.17
C HIS A 133 5.03 -5.68 -4.66
N PHE A 134 4.05 -5.69 -3.76
CA PHE A 134 2.64 -5.54 -4.09
C PHE A 134 2.32 -4.20 -4.77
N PHE A 135 2.71 -3.07 -4.18
CA PHE A 135 2.42 -1.76 -4.75
C PHE A 135 3.17 -1.50 -6.07
N THR A 136 4.30 -2.17 -6.30
CA THR A 136 4.99 -2.12 -7.59
C THR A 136 4.24 -2.95 -8.64
N HIS A 137 3.77 -4.15 -8.26
CA HIS A 137 3.02 -5.05 -9.12
C HIS A 137 1.72 -4.42 -9.65
N ILE A 138 0.95 -3.77 -8.77
CA ILE A 138 -0.34 -3.19 -9.15
C ILE A 138 -0.23 -1.81 -9.83
N ALA A 139 0.98 -1.28 -9.98
CA ALA A 139 1.17 0.12 -10.34
C ALA A 139 0.64 0.48 -11.73
N GLU A 140 0.75 -0.43 -12.69
CA GLU A 140 0.26 -0.20 -14.05
C GLU A 140 -1.27 -0.18 -14.11
N PRO A 141 -2.00 -1.18 -13.58
CA PRO A 141 -3.47 -1.14 -13.59
C PRO A 141 -4.03 0.02 -12.77
N MET A 142 -3.37 0.37 -11.65
CA MET A 142 -3.78 1.53 -10.84
C MET A 142 -3.59 2.85 -11.58
N ARG A 143 -2.49 3.04 -12.31
CA ARG A 143 -2.30 4.22 -13.16
C ARG A 143 -3.36 4.29 -14.25
N PHE A 144 -3.69 3.16 -14.88
CA PHE A 144 -4.74 3.11 -15.89
C PHE A 144 -6.10 3.52 -15.30
N MET A 145 -6.51 2.89 -14.18
CA MET A 145 -7.77 3.19 -13.50
C MET A 145 -7.84 4.64 -13.03
N ALA A 146 -6.77 5.18 -12.46
CA ALA A 146 -6.70 6.59 -12.07
C ALA A 146 -6.87 7.51 -13.29
N GLY A 147 -6.23 7.18 -14.41
CA GLY A 147 -6.41 7.89 -15.68
C GLY A 147 -7.84 7.86 -16.21
N GLN A 148 -8.57 6.74 -16.04
CA GLN A 148 -10.00 6.66 -16.37
C GLN A 148 -10.81 7.60 -15.50
N LEU A 149 -10.61 7.57 -14.17
CA LEU A 149 -11.33 8.42 -13.22
C LEU A 149 -11.09 9.91 -13.48
N MET A 150 -9.86 10.32 -13.77
CA MET A 150 -9.52 11.70 -14.13
C MET A 150 -10.25 12.18 -15.40
N GLN A 151 -10.58 11.25 -16.31
CA GLN A 151 -11.35 11.51 -17.52
C GLN A 151 -12.85 11.30 -17.35
N GLN A 152 -13.33 11.10 -16.11
CA GLN A 152 -14.73 10.79 -15.78
C GLN A 152 -15.24 9.52 -16.47
N ARG A 153 -14.36 8.53 -16.65
CA ARG A 153 -14.68 7.22 -17.23
C ARG A 153 -14.65 6.13 -16.15
N PRO A 154 -15.35 5.00 -16.36
CA PRO A 154 -15.33 3.89 -15.42
C PRO A 154 -13.92 3.30 -15.24
N PRO A 155 -13.43 3.11 -14.00
CA PRO A 155 -12.17 2.40 -13.76
C PRO A 155 -12.25 0.93 -14.19
N ALA A 156 -13.47 0.37 -14.25
CA ALA A 156 -13.76 -0.97 -14.77
C ALA A 156 -13.25 -1.22 -16.20
N ASN A 157 -12.97 -0.15 -16.98
CA ASN A 157 -12.33 -0.26 -18.28
C ASN A 157 -10.96 -0.95 -18.23
N VAL A 158 -10.33 -1.01 -17.05
CA VAL A 158 -9.09 -1.75 -16.83
C VAL A 158 -9.22 -3.22 -17.19
N MET A 159 -10.40 -3.84 -17.01
CA MET A 159 -10.61 -5.24 -17.35
C MET A 159 -10.42 -5.50 -18.85
N PHE A 160 -10.89 -4.58 -19.71
CA PHE A 160 -10.65 -4.67 -21.17
C PHE A 160 -9.18 -4.48 -21.51
N HIS A 161 -8.53 -3.50 -20.88
CA HIS A 161 -7.10 -3.22 -21.06
C HIS A 161 -6.23 -4.41 -20.64
N MET A 162 -6.55 -5.07 -19.52
CA MET A 162 -5.87 -6.30 -19.07
C MET A 162 -6.07 -7.44 -20.07
N ALA A 163 -7.28 -7.62 -20.59
CA ALA A 163 -7.57 -8.65 -21.59
C ALA A 163 -6.79 -8.45 -22.91
N GLU A 164 -6.63 -7.19 -23.34
CA GLU A 164 -5.80 -6.85 -24.51
C GLU A 164 -4.32 -7.17 -24.26
N GLN A 165 -3.80 -6.84 -23.06
CA GLN A 165 -2.43 -7.17 -22.67
C GLN A 165 -2.19 -8.67 -22.58
N ASP A 166 -3.11 -9.43 -21.98
CA ASP A 166 -3.02 -10.88 -21.86
C ASP A 166 -2.96 -11.52 -23.25
N LYS A 167 -3.86 -11.11 -24.16
CA LYS A 167 -3.84 -11.58 -25.55
C LYS A 167 -2.54 -11.22 -26.27
N ALA A 168 -2.04 -10.00 -26.10
CA ALA A 168 -0.78 -9.58 -26.70
C ALA A 168 0.41 -10.40 -26.18
N LEU A 169 0.40 -10.76 -24.89
CA LEU A 169 1.42 -11.59 -24.28
C LEU A 169 1.34 -13.05 -24.79
N GLU A 170 0.14 -13.62 -24.89
CA GLU A 170 -0.10 -14.93 -25.50
C GLU A 170 0.42 -14.99 -26.95
N ASP A 171 0.06 -14.00 -27.76
CA ASP A 171 0.53 -13.88 -29.14
C ASP A 171 2.06 -13.76 -29.21
N ALA A 172 2.67 -13.01 -28.28
CA ALA A 172 4.11 -12.88 -28.19
C ALA A 172 4.79 -14.21 -27.84
N PHE A 173 4.20 -14.98 -26.92
CA PHE A 173 4.69 -16.33 -26.58
C PHE A 173 4.53 -17.31 -27.74
N ALA A 174 3.41 -17.28 -28.46
CA ALA A 174 3.17 -18.15 -29.62
C ALA A 174 4.16 -17.89 -30.76
N LYS A 175 4.62 -16.64 -30.90
CA LYS A 175 5.58 -16.22 -31.93
C LYS A 175 7.04 -16.28 -31.48
N ALA A 176 7.31 -16.48 -30.18
CA ALA A 176 8.66 -16.41 -29.63
C ALA A 176 9.56 -17.54 -30.18
N GLY A 177 10.63 -17.15 -30.85
CA GLY A 177 11.67 -18.05 -31.30
C GLY A 177 12.49 -18.58 -30.12
N ARG A 178 13.06 -19.79 -30.28
CA ARG A 178 13.83 -20.48 -29.23
C ARG A 178 14.95 -19.62 -28.62
N ASN A 179 15.60 -18.76 -29.41
CA ASN A 179 16.73 -17.93 -28.98
C ASN A 179 16.35 -16.48 -28.65
N ASP A 180 15.10 -16.10 -28.86
CA ASP A 180 14.61 -14.73 -28.65
C ASP A 180 14.51 -14.42 -27.14
N PRO A 181 14.50 -13.14 -26.74
CA PRO A 181 14.16 -12.75 -25.38
C PRO A 181 12.79 -13.31 -24.98
N CYS A 182 12.66 -13.79 -23.75
CA CYS A 182 11.41 -14.34 -23.26
C CYS A 182 10.37 -13.23 -23.06
N PRO A 183 9.14 -13.36 -23.62
CA PRO A 183 8.10 -12.33 -23.49
C PRO A 183 7.69 -11.96 -22.06
N CYS A 184 7.93 -12.83 -21.07
CA CYS A 184 7.67 -12.51 -19.65
C CYS A 184 8.56 -11.40 -19.05
N GLY A 185 9.54 -10.88 -19.78
CA GLY A 185 10.41 -9.81 -19.28
C GLY A 185 11.53 -10.27 -18.33
N SER A 186 11.78 -11.57 -18.19
CA SER A 186 12.84 -12.10 -17.30
C SER A 186 14.27 -11.76 -17.74
N GLY A 187 14.46 -11.18 -18.93
CA GLY A 187 15.77 -10.96 -19.53
C GLY A 187 16.47 -12.23 -20.06
N LEU A 188 15.88 -13.41 -19.85
CA LEU A 188 16.41 -14.69 -20.34
C LEU A 188 15.95 -14.96 -21.76
N LYS A 189 16.72 -15.79 -22.50
CA LYS A 189 16.25 -16.37 -23.77
C LYS A 189 15.06 -17.28 -23.52
N PHE A 190 14.10 -17.33 -24.45
CA PHE A 190 12.86 -18.10 -24.32
C PHE A 190 13.11 -19.57 -23.94
N LYS A 191 14.06 -20.25 -24.61
CA LYS A 191 14.45 -21.64 -24.27
C LYS A 191 15.02 -21.86 -22.87
N LYS A 192 15.48 -20.80 -22.20
CA LYS A 192 16.03 -20.82 -20.84
C LYS A 192 15.00 -20.33 -19.80
N CYS A 193 13.78 -20.02 -20.21
CA CYS A 193 12.69 -19.57 -19.36
C CYS A 193 11.44 -20.40 -19.69
N HIS A 194 10.37 -19.79 -20.21
CA HIS A 194 9.10 -20.45 -20.51
C HIS A 194 9.15 -21.48 -21.66
N GLY A 195 10.21 -21.47 -22.47
CA GLY A 195 10.49 -22.49 -23.49
C GLY A 195 11.38 -23.64 -22.99
N GLN A 196 11.68 -23.72 -21.68
CA GLN A 196 12.38 -24.86 -21.12
C GLN A 196 11.48 -26.10 -21.21
N ARG A 197 11.96 -27.13 -21.91
CA ARG A 197 11.37 -28.47 -21.78
C ARG A 197 11.83 -29.04 -20.45
N GLN A 198 10.91 -29.35 -19.54
CA GLN A 198 11.21 -30.13 -18.35
C GLN A 198 11.85 -31.46 -18.82
N ARG A 199 13.04 -31.77 -18.29
CA ARG A 199 13.70 -33.05 -18.51
C ARG A 199 13.17 -34.06 -17.50
#